data_AF-A0A7Y2CC11-F1
#
_entry.id   AF-A0A7Y2CC11-F1
#
_cell.length_a   1.000
_cell.length_b   1.000
_cell.length_c   1.000
_cell.angle_alpha   90.00
_cell.angle_beta   90.00
_cell.angle_gamma   90.00
#
_symmetry.space_group_name_H-M   'P 1'
#
loop_
_entity.id
_entity.type
_entity.pdbx_description
1 polymer ?
#
loop_
_entity_poly.entity_id
_entity_poly.type
_entity_poly.pdbx_seq_one_letter_code
_entity_poly.pdbx_strand_id
1 'polypeptide(L)'
;MANDAGKDGPPSLDEFSKRLDRARGEANPEIPRGAGKAWGSAFRVSSDLLAGLFVGTVLGVILDRVLGTQPWLLLLGMILGFGAGVRNVYRTMADNEAASKKDD
;
A
#
# COMPACT_ATOMS: atom_id res chain seq x y z
N MET A 1 -21.55 -23.59 52.25
CA MET A 1 -21.32 -22.14 52.42
C MET A 1 -20.81 -21.64 51.08
N ALA A 2 -21.66 -20.91 50.34
CA ALA A 2 -21.48 -20.11 49.09
C ALA A 2 -20.57 -20.66 47.97
N ASN A 3 -21.11 -21.08 46.82
CA ASN A 3 -21.51 -20.24 45.66
C ASN A 3 -20.34 -19.46 45.04
N ASP A 4 -19.81 -19.99 43.94
CA ASP A 4 -19.31 -19.18 42.82
C ASP A 4 -19.62 -19.93 41.50
N ALA A 5 -20.90 -20.01 41.19
CA ALA A 5 -21.33 -20.11 39.81
C ALA A 5 -21.04 -18.75 39.13
N GLY A 6 -20.28 -18.78 38.04
CA GLY A 6 -19.90 -17.60 37.26
C GLY A 6 -18.46 -17.18 37.56
N LYS A 7 -17.54 -17.27 36.61
CA LYS A 7 -17.64 -16.59 35.32
C LYS A 7 -16.93 -17.42 34.25
N ASP A 8 -17.72 -17.96 33.33
CA ASP A 8 -17.26 -18.34 31.99
C ASP A 8 -16.89 -17.06 31.22
N GLY A 9 -15.88 -16.35 31.71
CA GLY A 9 -15.30 -15.21 31.04
C GLY A 9 -14.25 -15.71 30.06
N PRO A 10 -14.18 -15.17 28.83
CA PRO A 10 -13.06 -15.45 27.95
C PRO A 10 -11.74 -15.20 28.70
N PRO A 11 -10.69 -15.99 28.42
CA PRO A 11 -9.41 -15.91 29.12
C PRO A 11 -8.97 -14.47 29.34
N SER A 12 -8.55 -14.15 30.57
CA SER A 12 -8.22 -12.77 30.95
C SER A 12 -7.16 -12.19 30.02
N LEU A 13 -7.29 -10.88 29.73
CA LEU A 13 -6.33 -10.19 28.86
C LEU A 13 -4.89 -10.29 29.38
N ASP A 14 -4.70 -10.48 30.68
CA ASP A 14 -3.40 -10.72 31.31
C ASP A 14 -2.82 -12.08 30.95
N GLU A 15 -3.64 -13.14 30.93
CA GLU A 15 -3.21 -14.47 30.50
C GLU A 15 -2.93 -14.49 29.00
N PHE A 16 -3.77 -13.81 28.20
CA PHE A 16 -3.54 -13.59 26.79
C PHE A 16 -2.25 -12.79 26.54
N SER A 17 -1.99 -11.74 27.33
CA SER A 17 -0.77 -10.92 27.24
C SER A 17 0.47 -11.72 27.63
N LYS A 18 0.40 -12.55 28.69
CA LYS A 18 1.49 -13.48 29.05
C LYS A 18 1.78 -14.51 27.96
N ARG A 19 0.73 -15.05 27.31
CA ARG A 19 0.88 -15.97 26.18
C ARG A 19 1.46 -15.27 24.95
N LEU A 20 1.02 -14.04 24.66
CA LEU A 20 1.58 -13.18 23.62
C LEU A 20 3.04 -12.83 23.87
N ASP A 21 3.41 -12.44 25.09
CA ASP A 21 4.79 -12.12 25.46
C ASP A 21 5.70 -13.35 25.37
N ARG A 22 5.23 -14.52 25.79
CA ARG A 22 5.96 -15.79 25.64
C ARG A 22 6.13 -16.17 24.17
N ALA A 23 5.08 -16.05 23.36
CA ALA A 23 5.15 -16.29 21.91
C ALA A 23 6.03 -15.25 21.19
N ARG A 24 6.04 -13.99 21.65
CA ARG A 24 6.87 -12.91 21.10
C ARG A 24 8.34 -13.03 21.51
N GLY A 25 8.61 -13.59 22.70
CA GLY A 25 9.96 -13.90 23.19
C GLY A 25 10.61 -15.11 22.52
N GLU A 26 9.82 -16.07 22.04
CA GLU A 26 10.31 -17.30 21.39
C GLU A 26 10.19 -17.27 19.85
N ALA A 27 9.25 -16.49 19.30
CA ALA A 27 9.05 -16.32 17.86
C ALA A 27 9.34 -14.88 17.44
N ASN A 28 10.61 -14.49 17.51
CA ASN A 28 11.12 -13.42 16.67
C ASN A 28 11.85 -14.05 15.47
N PRO A 29 11.15 -14.56 14.43
CA PRO A 29 11.72 -14.39 13.11
C PRO A 29 11.90 -12.88 13.01
N GLU A 30 13.12 -12.38 12.89
CA GLU A 30 13.37 -10.96 12.68
C GLU A 30 12.64 -10.55 11.40
N ILE A 31 11.35 -10.21 11.49
CA ILE A 31 10.65 -9.47 10.46
C ILE A 31 11.40 -8.15 10.45
N PRO A 32 12.18 -7.85 9.40
CA PRO A 32 13.03 -6.66 9.39
C PRO A 32 12.16 -5.48 9.78
N ARG A 33 12.53 -4.74 10.83
CA ARG A 33 11.77 -3.57 11.26
C ARG A 33 11.61 -2.66 10.04
N GLY A 34 10.39 -2.53 9.53
CA GLY A 34 10.11 -1.81 8.29
C GLY A 34 9.58 -2.66 7.13
N ALA A 35 9.47 -4.00 7.24
CA ALA A 35 8.87 -4.84 6.20
C ALA A 35 7.47 -4.33 5.81
N GLY A 36 6.59 -4.08 6.77
CA GLY A 36 5.26 -3.52 6.49
C GLY A 36 5.29 -2.14 5.82
N LYS A 37 6.25 -1.27 6.19
CA LYS A 37 6.45 0.02 5.51
C LYS A 37 6.96 -0.14 4.09
N ALA A 38 7.89 -1.07 3.84
CA ALA A 38 8.41 -1.37 2.52
C ALA A 38 7.30 -1.91 1.60
N TRP A 39 6.46 -2.82 2.10
CA TRP A 39 5.30 -3.33 1.38
C TRP A 39 4.27 -2.24 1.06
N GLY A 40 3.95 -1.37 2.04
CA GLY A 40 3.03 -0.24 1.81
C GLY A 40 3.56 0.76 0.77
N SER A 41 4.86 1.05 0.80
CA SER A 41 5.52 1.91 -0.19
C SER A 41 5.50 1.27 -1.58
N ALA A 42 5.85 -0.01 -1.70
CA ALA A 42 5.81 -0.74 -2.95
C ALA A 42 4.39 -0.75 -3.55
N PHE A 43 3.37 -1.05 -2.73
CA PHE A 43 1.98 -1.06 -3.18
C PHE A 43 1.50 0.31 -3.66
N ARG A 44 1.90 1.39 -2.98
CA ARG A 44 1.60 2.76 -3.41
C ARG A 44 2.23 3.06 -4.77
N VAL A 45 3.52 2.77 -4.94
CA VAL A 45 4.23 2.97 -6.21
C VAL A 45 3.57 2.19 -7.34
N SER A 46 3.23 0.92 -7.10
CA SER A 46 2.50 0.10 -8.07
C SER A 46 1.14 0.69 -8.41
N SER A 47 0.39 1.17 -7.40
CA SER A 47 -0.93 1.76 -7.60
C SER A 47 -0.88 3.07 -8.39
N ASP A 48 0.12 3.92 -8.14
CA ASP A 48 0.31 5.18 -8.88
C ASP A 48 0.62 4.93 -10.37
N LEU A 49 1.44 3.91 -10.67
CA LEU A 49 1.72 3.50 -12.04
C LEU A 49 0.49 2.93 -12.75
N LEU A 50 -0.24 2.03 -12.06
CA LEU A 50 -1.47 1.43 -12.59
C LEU A 50 -2.56 2.47 -12.81
N ALA A 51 -2.70 3.45 -11.91
CA ALA A 51 -3.66 4.54 -12.06
C ALA A 51 -3.35 5.39 -13.29
N GLY A 52 -2.08 5.78 -13.50
CA GLY A 52 -1.66 6.53 -14.68
C GLY A 52 -1.93 5.77 -15.98
N LEU A 53 -1.58 4.49 -16.02
CA LEU A 53 -1.84 3.63 -17.17
C LEU A 53 -3.34 3.49 -17.44
N PHE A 54 -4.14 3.20 -16.41
CA PHE A 54 -5.59 3.04 -16.51
C PHE A 54 -6.25 4.31 -17.06
N VAL A 55 -5.90 5.48 -16.52
CA VAL A 55 -6.42 6.77 -17.01
C VAL A 55 -6.02 7.00 -18.46
N GLY A 56 -4.76 6.75 -18.82
CA GLY A 56 -4.26 6.89 -20.19
C GLY A 56 -4.97 5.97 -21.19
N THR A 57 -5.19 4.71 -20.81
CA THR A 57 -5.93 3.74 -21.62
C THR A 57 -7.40 4.13 -21.79
N VAL A 58 -8.10 4.51 -20.72
CA VAL A 58 -9.51 4.93 -20.79
C VAL A 58 -9.65 6.17 -21.67
N LEU A 59 -8.80 7.18 -21.45
CA LEU A 59 -8.78 8.39 -22.26
C LEU A 59 -8.51 8.06 -23.73
N GLY A 60 -7.48 7.25 -23.98
CA GLY A 60 -7.09 6.80 -25.31
C GLY A 60 -8.25 6.12 -26.05
N VAL A 61 -8.93 5.16 -25.41
CA VAL A 61 -10.10 4.45 -25.98
C VAL A 61 -11.24 5.41 -26.32
N ILE A 62 -11.55 6.36 -25.43
CA ILE A 62 -12.62 7.34 -25.66
C ILE A 62 -12.29 8.19 -26.88
N LEU A 63 -11.08 8.74 -26.93
CA LEU A 63 -10.61 9.57 -28.04
C LEU A 63 -10.62 8.79 -29.36
N ASP A 64 -10.12 7.57 -29.34
CA ASP A 64 -10.07 6.69 -30.49
C ASP A 64 -11.46 6.36 -31.04
N ARG A 65 -12.48 6.23 -30.17
CA ARG A 65 -13.88 6.03 -30.60
C ARG A 65 -14.52 7.28 -31.16
N VAL A 66 -14.22 8.46 -30.62
CA VAL A 66 -14.78 9.73 -31.09
C VAL A 66 -14.15 10.13 -32.43
N LEU A 67 -12.85 9.88 -32.61
CA LEU A 67 -12.09 10.31 -33.78
C LEU A 67 -11.93 9.21 -34.84
N GLY A 68 -12.30 7.96 -34.54
CA GLY A 68 -12.18 6.83 -35.47
C GLY A 68 -10.73 6.41 -35.75
N THR A 69 -9.78 6.79 -34.89
CA THR A 69 -8.33 6.62 -35.08
C THR A 69 -7.78 5.30 -34.52
N GLN A 70 -8.65 4.36 -34.14
CA GLN A 70 -8.25 3.12 -33.45
C GLN A 70 -7.17 2.34 -34.21
N PRO A 71 -6.03 1.95 -33.57
CA PRO A 71 -5.70 2.07 -32.13
C PRO A 71 -4.65 3.18 -31.80
N TRP A 72 -4.50 4.21 -32.63
CA TRP A 72 -3.37 5.14 -32.52
C TRP A 72 -3.43 6.03 -31.26
N LEU A 73 -4.60 6.58 -30.90
CA LEU A 73 -4.71 7.43 -29.71
C LEU A 73 -4.72 6.61 -28.43
N LEU A 74 -5.11 5.34 -28.48
CA LEU A 74 -4.90 4.41 -27.37
C LEU A 74 -3.41 4.21 -27.08
N LEU A 75 -2.59 3.96 -28.11
CA LEU A 75 -1.14 3.80 -27.93
C LEU A 75 -0.48 5.06 -27.36
N LEU A 76 -0.81 6.24 -27.92
CA LEU A 76 -0.35 7.53 -27.40
C LEU A 76 -0.84 7.78 -25.97
N GLY A 77 -2.11 7.51 -25.70
CA GLY A 77 -2.74 7.65 -24.39
C GLY A 77 -2.08 6.76 -23.33
N MET A 78 -1.70 5.53 -23.68
CA MET A 78 -0.95 4.64 -22.80
C MET A 78 0.44 5.17 -22.48
N ILE A 79 1.18 5.67 -23.46
CA ILE A 79 2.52 6.27 -23.24
C ILE A 79 2.42 7.50 -22.33
N LEU A 80 1.45 8.38 -22.61
CA LEU A 80 1.21 9.56 -21.80
C LEU A 80 0.76 9.22 -20.38
N GLY A 81 -0.14 8.24 -20.22
CA GLY A 81 -0.60 7.75 -18.93
C GLY A 81 0.53 7.13 -18.11
N PHE A 82 1.39 6.34 -18.75
CA PHE A 82 2.58 5.79 -18.12
C PHE A 82 3.56 6.90 -17.69
N GLY A 83 3.84 7.87 -18.56
CA GLY A 83 4.68 9.03 -18.23
C GLY A 83 4.13 9.85 -17.06
N ALA A 84 2.81 10.05 -16.99
CA ALA A 84 2.14 10.70 -15.87
C ALA A 84 2.26 9.90 -14.56
N GLY A 85 2.09 8.58 -14.62
CA GLY A 85 2.27 7.68 -13.47
C GLY A 85 3.70 7.73 -12.92
N VAL A 86 4.69 7.63 -13.81
CA VAL A 86 6.12 7.75 -13.47
C VAL A 86 6.42 9.10 -12.82
N ARG A 87 5.87 10.20 -13.36
CA ARG A 87 6.01 11.54 -12.76
C ARG A 87 5.41 11.61 -11.35
N ASN A 88 4.28 10.95 -11.09
CA ASN A 88 3.65 10.93 -9.76
C ASN A 88 4.49 10.13 -8.73
N VAL A 89 5.09 9.02 -9.17
CA VAL A 89 6.03 8.23 -8.35
C VAL A 89 7.25 9.07 -7.99
N TYR A 90 7.87 9.75 -8.96
CA TYR A 90 9.02 10.61 -8.68
C TYR A 90 8.71 11.72 -7.67
N ARG A 91 7.53 12.35 -7.78
CA ARG A 91 7.09 13.34 -6.78
C ARG A 91 6.97 12.72 -5.39
N THR A 92 6.37 11.54 -5.29
CA THR A 92 6.23 10.81 -4.03
C THR A 92 7.59 10.51 -3.37
N MET A 93 8.60 10.17 -4.16
CA MET A 93 9.94 9.93 -3.63
C MET A 93 10.64 11.22 -3.21
N ALA A 94 10.57 12.29 -4.03
CA ALA A 94 11.17 13.57 -3.73
C ALA A 94 10.59 14.23 -2.46
N ASP A 95 9.28 14.10 -2.23
CA ASP A 95 8.62 14.62 -1.02
C ASP A 95 9.10 13.87 0.24
N ASN A 96 9.38 12.57 0.13
CA ASN A 96 9.91 11.76 1.24
C ASN A 96 11.38 12.11 1.56
N GLU A 97 12.18 12.52 0.56
CA GLU A 97 13.56 12.98 0.75
C GLU A 97 13.64 14.39 1.35
N ALA A 98 12.75 15.30 0.95
CA ALA A 98 12.67 16.65 1.51
C ALA A 98 12.30 16.65 3.01
N ALA A 99 11.53 15.65 3.46
CA ALA A 99 11.24 15.45 4.88
C ALA A 99 12.45 14.90 5.67
N SER A 100 13.33 14.14 5.01
CA SER A 100 14.53 13.56 5.64
C SER A 100 15.64 14.59 5.90
N LYS A 101 15.62 15.75 5.23
CA LYS A 101 16.67 16.78 5.36
C LYS A 101 16.37 17.87 6.40
N LYS A 102 15.25 17.76 7.13
CA LYS A 102 14.83 18.76 8.14
C LYS A 102 15.18 18.35 9.58
N ASP A 103 15.75 17.15 9.76
CA ASP A 103 16.09 16.59 11.06
C ASP A 103 17.61 16.54 11.32
N ASP A 104 18.45 17.11 10.43
CA ASP A 104 19.91 17.29 10.60
C ASP A 104 20.28 18.75 10.88
#